data_AF-A0A972N1E9-F1
#
_entry.id   AF-A0A972N1E9-F1
#
_cell.length_a   1.000
_cell.length_b   1.000
_cell.length_c   1.000
_cell.angle_alpha   90.00
_cell.angle_beta   90.00
_cell.angle_gamma   90.00
#
_symmetry.space_group_name_H-M   'P 1'
#
loop_
_entity.id
_entity.type
_entity.pdbx_description
1 polymer ?
#
loop_
_entity_poly.entity_id
_entity_poly.type
_entity_poly.pdbx_seq_one_letter_code
_entity_poly.pdbx_strand_id
1 'polypeptide(L)'
;MKRRDFLKAAAGLALTVALTGKLKAARRTDHYILNETASRIVELKRKGLDAEGIARRLTEEYEVEFPQAYRDVISFLSEAKRLGIA
;
A
#
# COMPACT_ATOMS: atom_id res chain seq x y z
N MET A 1 5.12 14.98 -12.35
CA MET A 1 4.27 15.30 -11.17
C MET A 1 5.21 15.72 -10.03
N LYS A 2 5.01 16.86 -9.35
CA LYS A 2 6.03 17.40 -8.42
C LYS A 2 5.92 16.76 -7.03
N ARG A 3 7.08 16.54 -6.38
CA ARG A 3 7.32 15.91 -5.05
C ARG A 3 6.42 16.37 -3.89
N ARG A 4 5.68 17.47 -4.03
CA ARG A 4 4.82 18.04 -2.98
C ARG A 4 3.39 17.51 -2.99
N ASP A 5 2.95 16.91 -4.10
CA ASP A 5 1.58 16.38 -4.23
C ASP A 5 1.46 14.95 -3.66
N PHE A 6 2.56 14.20 -3.59
CA PHE A 6 2.60 12.84 -3.06
C PHE A 6 2.25 12.78 -1.56
N LEU A 7 2.65 13.80 -0.79
CA LEU A 7 2.42 13.88 0.66
C LEU A 7 0.98 14.25 1.05
N LYS A 8 0.21 14.88 0.15
CA LYS A 8 -1.19 15.21 0.43
C LYS A 8 -2.15 14.04 0.18
N ALA A 9 -1.78 13.09 -0.69
CA ALA A 9 -2.57 11.90 -0.95
C ALA A 9 -2.43 10.83 0.14
N ALA A 10 -1.31 10.79 0.87
CA ALA A 10 -1.07 9.81 1.92
C ALA A 10 -1.76 10.14 3.26
N ALA A 11 -2.06 11.42 3.52
CA ALA A 11 -2.63 11.87 4.80
C ALA A 11 -4.17 11.91 4.83
N GLY A 12 -4.84 11.65 3.71
CA GLY A 12 -6.28 11.87 3.52
C GLY A 12 -7.15 10.62 3.54
N LEU A 13 -6.72 9.52 4.17
CA LEU A 13 -7.58 8.34 4.34
C LEU A 13 -8.63 8.63 5.42
N ALA A 14 -9.65 9.41 5.07
CA ALA A 14 -10.80 9.68 5.92
C ALA A 14 -11.61 8.40 6.11
N LEU A 15 -11.37 7.74 7.24
CA LEU A 15 -12.05 6.55 7.72
C LEU A 15 -13.53 6.85 8.01
N THR A 16 -14.39 6.75 6.98
CA THR A 16 -15.83 6.94 7.17
C THR A 16 -16.49 5.59 7.46
N VAL A 17 -16.75 5.34 8.74
CA VAL A 17 -17.42 4.12 9.23
C VAL A 17 -18.92 4.22 8.95
N ALA A 18 -19.40 3.53 7.91
CA ALA A 18 -20.84 3.34 7.70
C ALA A 18 -21.33 2.13 8.52
N LEU A 19 -21.83 2.39 9.73
CA LEU A 19 -22.51 1.42 10.59
C LEU A 19 -23.97 1.25 10.12
N THR A 20 -24.24 0.24 9.29
CA THR A 20 -25.62 -0.23 9.08
C THR A 20 -25.71 -1.76 9.08
N GLY A 21 -26.14 -2.30 10.22
CA GLY A 21 -27.14 -3.36 10.31
C GLY A 21 -26.75 -4.80 9.94
N LYS A 22 -26.82 -5.67 10.98
CA LYS A 22 -26.93 -7.14 10.97
C LYS A 22 -25.61 -7.94 11.01
N LEU A 23 -25.19 -8.19 12.25
CA LEU A 23 -24.22 -9.20 12.66
C LEU A 23 -24.64 -10.61 12.17
N LYS A 24 -23.93 -11.11 11.17
CA LYS A 24 -23.88 -12.53 10.81
C LYS A 24 -22.40 -12.86 10.61
N ALA A 25 -21.77 -13.48 11.61
CA ALA A 25 -20.39 -13.98 11.58
C ALA A 25 -19.44 -13.13 10.70
N ALA A 26 -19.17 -11.89 11.14
CA ALA A 26 -18.36 -10.97 10.36
C ALA A 26 -16.91 -11.47 10.33
N ARG A 27 -16.53 -12.24 9.29
CA ARG A 27 -15.22 -12.01 8.69
C ARG A 27 -15.13 -10.50 8.58
N ARG A 28 -14.22 -9.87 9.33
CA ARG A 28 -13.89 -8.46 9.13
C ARG A 28 -13.53 -8.34 7.66
N THR A 29 -14.50 -7.92 6.86
CA THR A 29 -14.29 -7.68 5.44
C THR A 29 -13.81 -6.25 5.43
N ASP A 30 -12.62 -6.05 6.00
CA ASP A 30 -11.98 -4.74 6.02
C ASP A 30 -11.56 -4.50 4.57
N HIS A 31 -12.31 -3.65 3.88
CA HIS A 31 -12.01 -3.25 2.52
C HIS A 31 -10.97 -2.14 2.57
N TYR A 32 -9.73 -2.46 2.18
CA TYR A 32 -8.65 -1.49 2.06
C TYR A 32 -8.62 -0.93 0.64
N ILE A 33 -8.65 0.40 0.53
CA ILE A 33 -8.40 1.09 -0.73
C ILE A 33 -6.90 1.38 -0.79
N LEU A 34 -6.22 0.73 -1.73
CA LEU A 34 -4.81 0.97 -1.99
C LEU A 34 -4.68 2.12 -3.00
N ASN A 35 -3.72 3.01 -2.75
CA ASN A 35 -3.29 3.96 -3.79
C ASN A 35 -2.53 3.21 -4.90
N GLU A 36 -2.19 3.92 -5.97
CA GLU A 36 -1.52 3.33 -7.14
C GLU A 36 -0.21 2.62 -6.78
N THR A 37 0.65 3.28 -5.99
CA THR A 37 1.95 2.73 -5.58
C THR A 37 1.78 1.49 -4.70
N ALA A 38 0.88 1.51 -3.73
CA ALA A 38 0.60 0.37 -2.86
C ALA A 38 0.02 -0.81 -3.65
N SER A 39 -0.89 -0.54 -4.60
CA SER A 39 -1.43 -1.55 -5.51
C SER A 39 -0.32 -2.20 -6.32
N ARG A 40 0.63 -1.39 -6.82
CA ARG A 40 1.78 -1.87 -7.57
C ARG A 40 2.71 -2.74 -6.72
N ILE A 41 2.96 -2.36 -5.47
CA ILE A 41 3.76 -3.16 -4.52
C ILE A 41 3.12 -4.54 -4.30
N VAL A 42 1.80 -4.60 -4.08
CA VAL A 42 1.08 -5.87 -3.91
C VAL A 42 1.15 -6.73 -5.17
N GLU A 43 1.00 -6.13 -6.35
CA GLU A 43 1.12 -6.85 -7.62
C GLU A 43 2.52 -7.48 -7.79
N LEU A 44 3.58 -6.70 -7.56
CA LEU A 44 4.96 -7.19 -7.66
C LEU A 44 5.26 -8.25 -6.60
N LYS A 45 4.71 -8.10 -5.38
CA LYS A 45 4.81 -9.12 -4.34
C LYS A 45 4.14 -10.44 -4.72
N ARG A 46 2.95 -10.38 -5.35
CA ARG A 46 2.24 -11.55 -5.88
C ARG A 46 2.99 -12.25 -7.01
N LYS A 47 3.81 -11.50 -7.77
CA LYS A 47 4.74 -12.06 -8.77
C LYS A 47 5.98 -12.70 -8.16
N GLY A 48 6.10 -12.72 -6.82
CA GLY A 48 7.18 -13.39 -6.10
C GLY A 48 8.42 -12.54 -5.86
N LEU A 49 8.38 -11.24 -6.17
CA LEU A 49 9.52 -10.36 -5.89
C LEU A 49 9.67 -10.12 -4.38
N ASP A 50 10.92 -9.97 -3.95
CA ASP A 50 11.28 -9.53 -2.61
C ASP A 50 11.28 -7.99 -2.50
N ALA A 51 11.52 -7.46 -1.30
CA ALA A 51 11.46 -6.02 -1.07
C ALA A 51 12.48 -5.25 -1.93
N GLU A 52 13.65 -5.82 -2.17
CA GLU A 52 14.69 -5.20 -2.98
C GLU A 52 14.28 -5.14 -4.45
N GLY A 53 13.82 -6.27 -5.02
CA GLY A 53 13.34 -6.35 -6.39
C GLY A 53 12.15 -5.43 -6.64
N ILE A 54 11.21 -5.35 -5.70
CA ILE A 54 10.08 -4.41 -5.77
C ILE A 54 10.59 -2.97 -5.81
N ALA A 55 11.51 -2.60 -4.92
CA ALA A 55 12.04 -1.24 -4.86
C ALA A 55 12.79 -0.84 -6.14
N ARG A 56 13.58 -1.75 -6.74
CA ARG A 56 14.24 -1.52 -8.04
C ARG A 56 13.21 -1.25 -9.15
N ARG A 57 12.14 -2.05 -9.21
CA ARG A 57 11.06 -1.82 -10.18
C ARG A 57 10.36 -0.48 -9.98
N LEU A 58 10.10 -0.10 -8.74
CA LEU A 58 9.50 1.20 -8.45
C LEU A 58 10.43 2.36 -8.85
N THR A 59 11.74 2.22 -8.75
CA THR A 59 12.67 3.27 -9.19
C THR A 59 12.79 3.36 -10.72
N GLU A 60 12.46 2.29 -11.45
CA GLU A 60 12.37 2.31 -12.92
C GLU A 60 11.06 2.95 -13.39
N GLU A 61 9.96 2.67 -12.68
CA GLU A 61 8.61 3.12 -13.04
C GLU A 61 8.28 4.54 -12.55
N TYR A 62 8.87 4.94 -11.42
CA TYR A 62 8.60 6.21 -10.75
C TYR A 62 9.91 6.96 -10.51
N GLU A 63 9.84 8.28 -10.54
CA GLU A 63 10.98 9.17 -10.28
C GLU A 63 11.26 9.25 -8.75
N VAL A 64 11.67 8.12 -8.17
CA VAL A 64 11.97 7.95 -6.74
C VAL A 64 13.34 7.30 -6.57
N GLU A 65 14.07 7.74 -5.55
CA GLU A 65 15.38 7.20 -5.19
C GLU A 65 15.25 5.83 -4.52
N PHE A 66 16.17 4.91 -4.86
CA PHE A 66 16.13 3.54 -4.37
C PHE A 66 16.10 3.43 -2.83
N PRO A 67 16.92 4.16 -2.06
CA PRO A 67 16.86 4.10 -0.60
C PRO A 67 15.51 4.52 -0.03
N GLN A 68 14.78 5.42 -0.70
CA GLN A 68 13.44 5.82 -0.29
C GLN A 68 12.43 4.74 -0.66
N ALA A 69 12.42 4.30 -1.92
CA ALA A 69 11.51 3.25 -2.38
C ALA A 69 11.63 1.97 -1.54
N TYR A 70 12.85 1.58 -1.17
CA TYR A 70 13.09 0.40 -0.35
C TYR A 70 12.49 0.51 1.06
N ARG A 71 12.65 1.67 1.72
CA ARG A 71 12.03 1.91 3.03
C ARG A 71 10.51 1.88 2.95
N ASP A 72 9.95 2.51 1.92
CA ASP A 72 8.51 2.60 1.72
C ASP A 72 7.90 1.21 1.46
N VAL A 73 8.58 0.38 0.65
CA VAL A 73 8.19 -1.01 0.40
C VAL A 73 8.23 -1.85 1.69
N ILE A 74 9.30 -1.76 2.48
CA ILE A 74 9.38 -2.50 3.75
C ILE A 74 8.26 -2.08 4.71
N SER A 75 8.06 -0.76 4.85
CA SER A 75 7.04 -0.21 5.73
C SER A 75 5.65 -0.69 5.31
N PHE A 76 5.35 -0.61 4.02
CA PHE A 76 4.08 -1.09 3.47
C PHE A 76 3.89 -2.60 3.66
N LEU A 77 4.89 -3.44 3.36
CA LEU A 77 4.76 -4.90 3.50
C LEU A 77 4.59 -5.32 4.96
N SER A 78 5.27 -4.64 5.89
CA SER A 78 5.08 -4.87 7.33
C SER A 78 3.65 -4.57 7.76
N GLU A 79 3.11 -3.43 7.30
CA GLU A 79 1.74 -3.02 7.60
C GLU A 79 0.71 -3.93 6.92
N ALA A 80 0.94 -4.30 5.66
CA ALA A 80 0.08 -5.22 4.92
C ALA A 80 0.00 -6.59 5.59
N LYS A 81 1.12 -7.09 6.13
CA LYS A 81 1.15 -8.34 6.91
C LYS A 81 0.37 -8.20 8.22
N ARG A 82 0.50 -7.07 8.92
CA ARG A 82 -0.24 -6.77 10.15
C ARG A 82 -1.75 -6.73 9.90
N LEU A 83 -2.17 -6.23 8.74
CA LEU A 83 -3.57 -6.09 8.33
C LEU A 83 -4.14 -7.33 7.62
N GLY A 84 -3.32 -8.34 7.34
CA GLY A 84 -3.73 -9.56 6.63
C GLY A 84 -4.01 -9.37 5.13
N ILE A 85 -3.38 -8.37 4.51
CA ILE A 85 -3.56 -8.00 3.10
C ILE A 85 -2.56 -8.74 2.20
N ALA A 86 -1.34 -9.00 2.69
CA ALA A 86 -0.23 -9.60 1.95
C ALA A 86 0.67 -10.47 2.83
#